data_AF-A0A973GPX8-F1
#
_entry.id   AF-A0A973GPX8-F1
#
_cell.length_a   1.000
_cell.length_b   1.000
_cell.length_c   1.000
_cell.angle_alpha   90.00
_cell.angle_beta   90.00
_cell.angle_gamma   90.00
#
_symmetry.space_group_name_H-M   'P 1'
#
loop_
_entity.id
_entity.type
_entity.pdbx_description
1 polymer ?
#
loop_
_entity_poly.entity_id
_entity_poly.type
_entity_poly.pdbx_seq_one_letter_code
_entity_poly.pdbx_strand_id
1 'polypeptide(L)'
;MKKVPVIVFLMFVLISSLAFADKPLGPVEMTSIDELAYTIASYFPKVHGEVTAVHGDRLTVSLGEKNGLLPGMVLTVWRDGSNILHPVTGAVIGRVEDEVGTIEVVSVKETTSEAVVKKQVKEPKAGDRARITPKKISIAVLPLQSERPDIIQGLAERLGELGRFTVLGNDKVSAFLKDRKQRDASLVKEMGSTFNLDAVVAVGIFPTEGKYIVTGRIFTADDAKPIDTIVASLNLTSKREALGDVRPFFAPGKDTSGKTPVPASAPALALASASALALVKDASGKMPDLPADARYFVLADLDGEGAVEYVFSDEKKLSVYRAEASGWKEIGKERVDRKEQEMQQFHIDVADINGNGHPEIFVTRMLDGRVSSYVVEFENGSFRRIADIPGFLRVVRYPGRGTVLIGQEYSQDSFYAGQPREYGWSGNTYTAGAPFVLPKGTDLYSFVFADFGEGRPNLVSFDSDSKLVVYSGETRIWKSEERYLTVETVLTKPLTGTDAALAGDSAEFNKANILPGPIMDKSRLMRINGRIVPVDLSRSGKDDLVVAKNTPASFFGGYKGGELEILTWTGTRLEPRWNAKDLPGPVLDIQVLGPDNAGVQVTGLVKVSSGPFSKNTVRVEKFEGK
;
A
#
# COMPACT_ATOMS: atom_id res chain seq x y z
N MET A 1 -54.95 54.97 21.45
CA MET A 1 -55.93 54.46 20.44
C MET A 1 -55.14 53.52 19.52
N LYS A 2 -55.47 52.22 19.38
CA LYS A 2 -56.47 51.65 18.43
C LYS A 2 -56.39 52.35 17.06
N LYS A 3 -56.14 51.65 15.93
CA LYS A 3 -56.71 50.35 15.50
C LYS A 3 -55.69 49.39 14.85
N VAL A 4 -56.18 48.16 14.60
CA VAL A 4 -55.54 46.93 14.09
C VAL A 4 -56.26 46.57 12.75
N PRO A 5 -55.98 45.45 12.06
CA PRO A 5 -54.85 45.09 11.18
C PRO A 5 -55.24 45.00 9.67
N VAL A 6 -54.27 44.73 8.78
CA VAL A 6 -54.51 43.88 7.60
C VAL A 6 -53.35 42.87 7.41
N ILE A 7 -53.74 41.64 7.10
CA ILE A 7 -52.94 40.43 6.91
C ILE A 7 -52.10 40.49 5.63
N VAL A 8 -50.82 40.12 5.70
CA VAL A 8 -50.19 39.19 4.73
C VAL A 8 -49.26 38.25 5.49
N PHE A 9 -49.63 36.97 5.56
CA PHE A 9 -48.86 35.91 6.19
C PHE A 9 -48.00 35.24 5.11
N LEU A 10 -46.78 35.73 4.88
CA LEU A 10 -45.87 35.06 3.97
C LEU A 10 -45.03 34.04 4.74
N MET A 11 -45.45 32.77 4.70
CA MET A 11 -44.57 31.66 5.03
C MET A 11 -43.39 31.66 4.06
N PHE A 12 -42.25 32.19 4.46
CA PHE A 12 -41.00 31.66 3.95
C PHE A 12 -40.81 30.29 4.60
N VAL A 13 -41.19 29.25 3.84
CA VAL A 13 -40.78 27.88 4.15
C VAL A 13 -39.26 27.92 4.23
N LEU A 14 -38.73 27.76 5.44
CA LEU A 14 -37.33 27.44 5.64
C LEU A 14 -37.14 26.06 5.00
N ILE A 15 -36.74 26.04 3.72
CA ILE A 15 -36.30 24.82 3.07
C ILE A 15 -35.01 24.45 3.77
N SER A 16 -35.15 23.70 4.86
CA SER A 16 -34.08 22.91 5.43
C SER A 16 -33.56 22.05 4.29
N SER A 17 -32.41 22.45 3.75
CA SER A 17 -31.60 21.62 2.91
C SER A 17 -31.28 20.37 3.72
N LEU A 18 -32.10 19.33 3.52
CA LEU A 18 -31.68 17.96 3.66
C LEU A 18 -30.50 17.79 2.70
N ALA A 19 -29.32 18.19 3.19
CA ALA A 19 -28.10 17.49 2.85
C ALA A 19 -28.41 16.04 3.17
N PHE A 20 -28.73 15.28 2.13
CA PHE A 20 -28.60 13.84 2.18
C PHE A 20 -27.14 13.63 2.55
N ALA A 21 -26.90 13.34 3.83
CA ALA A 21 -25.62 12.81 4.24
C ALA A 21 -25.40 11.58 3.37
N ASP A 22 -24.36 11.64 2.54
CA ASP A 22 -23.87 10.44 1.87
C ASP A 22 -23.70 9.40 2.95
N LYS A 23 -24.54 8.36 2.91
CA LYS A 23 -24.41 7.25 3.84
C LYS A 23 -22.99 6.72 3.63
N PRO A 24 -22.12 6.70 4.65
CA PRO A 24 -20.85 6.03 4.48
C PRO A 24 -21.18 4.60 4.05
N LEU A 25 -20.57 4.15 2.95
CA LEU A 25 -20.56 2.75 2.54
C LEU A 25 -19.67 1.99 3.54
N GLY A 26 -20.21 1.82 4.75
CA GLY A 26 -19.64 0.98 5.79
C GLY A 26 -19.66 -0.49 5.37
N PRO A 27 -18.88 -1.34 6.06
CA PRO A 27 -18.79 -2.75 5.73
C PRO A 27 -20.17 -3.42 5.85
N VAL A 28 -20.54 -4.18 4.82
CA VAL A 28 -21.69 -5.08 4.88
C VAL A 28 -21.25 -6.30 5.69
N GLU A 29 -21.80 -6.49 6.89
CA GLU A 29 -21.66 -7.75 7.62
C GLU A 29 -22.34 -8.88 6.82
N MET A 30 -21.55 -9.83 6.33
CA MET A 30 -22.05 -10.99 5.59
C MET A 30 -22.00 -12.22 6.51
N THR A 31 -23.15 -12.84 6.68
CA THR A 31 -23.38 -13.98 7.57
C THR A 31 -23.34 -15.32 6.84
N SER A 32 -23.36 -15.30 5.49
CA SER A 32 -23.48 -16.47 4.63
C SER A 32 -22.46 -16.50 3.47
N ILE A 33 -22.23 -17.71 2.93
CA ILE A 33 -21.45 -17.91 1.69
C ILE A 33 -22.18 -17.32 0.48
N ASP A 34 -23.52 -17.31 0.51
CA ASP A 34 -24.37 -16.73 -0.52
C ASP A 34 -24.12 -15.22 -0.65
N GLU A 35 -24.16 -14.46 0.45
CA GLU A 35 -23.88 -13.02 0.46
C GLU A 35 -22.44 -12.70 -0.01
N LEU A 36 -21.47 -13.53 0.36
CA LEU A 36 -20.09 -13.41 -0.14
C LEU A 36 -20.02 -13.62 -1.67
N ALA A 37 -20.74 -14.61 -2.21
CA ALA A 37 -20.82 -14.86 -3.65
C ALA A 37 -21.53 -13.72 -4.40
N TYR A 38 -22.65 -13.21 -3.89
CA TYR A 38 -23.34 -12.05 -4.44
C TYR A 38 -22.47 -10.78 -4.41
N THR A 39 -21.70 -10.59 -3.35
CA THR A 39 -20.78 -9.44 -3.23
C THR A 39 -19.64 -9.56 -4.22
N ILE A 40 -19.00 -10.73 -4.37
CA ILE A 40 -18.00 -10.94 -5.44
C ILE A 40 -18.63 -10.65 -6.81
N ALA A 41 -19.89 -11.06 -7.03
CA ALA A 41 -20.59 -10.82 -8.29
C ALA A 41 -20.91 -9.34 -8.56
N SER A 42 -21.03 -8.49 -7.53
CA SER A 42 -21.30 -7.06 -7.70
C SER A 42 -20.12 -6.28 -8.32
N TYR A 43 -18.89 -6.80 -8.20
CA TYR A 43 -17.71 -6.28 -8.91
C TYR A 43 -17.69 -6.60 -10.41
N PHE A 44 -18.69 -7.35 -10.92
CA PHE A 44 -18.76 -7.76 -12.32
C PHE A 44 -20.15 -7.50 -12.97
N PRO A 45 -20.69 -6.27 -12.87
CA PRO A 45 -22.06 -5.97 -13.25
C PRO A 45 -22.31 -6.12 -14.77
N LYS A 46 -23.58 -6.24 -15.16
CA LYS A 46 -23.99 -6.27 -16.57
C LYS A 46 -24.33 -4.85 -17.02
N VAL A 47 -23.33 -4.15 -17.56
CA VAL A 47 -23.42 -2.73 -17.96
C VAL A 47 -23.23 -2.55 -19.46
N HIS A 48 -23.96 -1.61 -20.04
CA HIS A 48 -23.84 -1.17 -21.42
C HIS A 48 -23.93 0.35 -21.48
N GLY A 49 -22.97 0.99 -22.15
CA GLY A 49 -22.95 2.43 -22.39
C GLY A 49 -22.12 2.78 -23.62
N GLU A 50 -21.71 4.05 -23.71
CA GLU A 50 -21.13 4.65 -24.91
C GLU A 50 -19.95 5.55 -24.55
N VAL A 51 -18.93 5.58 -25.41
CA VAL A 51 -17.83 6.54 -25.36
C VAL A 51 -18.37 7.90 -25.80
N THR A 52 -18.44 8.85 -24.89
CA THR A 52 -18.97 10.20 -25.13
C THR A 52 -17.89 11.17 -25.58
N ALA A 53 -16.63 10.96 -25.18
CA ALA A 53 -15.49 11.78 -25.57
C ALA A 53 -14.20 10.95 -25.61
N VAL A 54 -13.24 11.36 -26.44
CA VAL A 54 -11.89 10.79 -26.54
C VAL A 54 -10.88 11.93 -26.56
N HIS A 55 -9.91 11.89 -25.66
CA HIS A 55 -8.85 12.90 -25.49
C HIS A 55 -7.51 12.19 -25.30
N GLY A 56 -6.82 11.90 -26.41
CA GLY A 56 -5.57 11.14 -26.38
C GLY A 56 -5.80 9.69 -25.96
N ASP A 57 -5.16 9.28 -24.86
CA ASP A 57 -5.30 7.96 -24.24
C ASP A 57 -6.53 7.82 -23.33
N ARG A 58 -7.18 8.94 -22.99
CA ARG A 58 -8.36 9.01 -22.11
C ARG A 58 -9.67 9.00 -22.88
N LEU A 59 -10.65 8.30 -22.34
CA LEU A 59 -12.02 8.19 -22.83
C LEU A 59 -12.99 8.56 -21.70
N THR A 60 -14.08 9.25 -22.05
CA THR A 60 -15.24 9.42 -21.15
C THR A 60 -16.34 8.46 -21.58
N VAL A 61 -16.90 7.71 -20.64
CA VAL A 61 -17.93 6.70 -20.89
C VAL A 61 -19.23 7.09 -20.17
N SER A 62 -20.38 6.85 -20.79
CA SER A 62 -21.74 7.07 -20.26
C SER A 62 -22.16 6.03 -19.20
N LEU A 63 -21.23 5.63 -18.35
CA LEU A 63 -21.41 4.66 -17.28
C LEU A 63 -20.79 5.22 -16.01
N GLY A 64 -21.55 5.28 -14.92
CA GLY A 64 -21.11 5.81 -13.63
C GLY A 64 -21.40 4.87 -12.46
N GLU A 65 -21.32 5.42 -11.25
CA GLU A 65 -21.60 4.70 -10.00
C GLU A 65 -23.02 4.13 -9.98
N LYS A 66 -24.01 4.85 -10.53
CA LYS A 66 -25.40 4.37 -10.69
C LYS A 66 -25.53 3.13 -11.58
N ASN A 67 -24.52 2.82 -12.38
CA ASN A 67 -24.46 1.61 -13.19
C ASN A 67 -23.62 0.50 -12.52
N GLY A 68 -23.04 0.75 -11.35
CA GLY A 68 -22.18 -0.18 -10.61
C GLY A 68 -20.71 -0.19 -11.04
N LEU A 69 -20.24 0.84 -11.77
CA LEU A 69 -18.81 0.93 -12.10
C LEU A 69 -17.97 1.30 -10.88
N LEU A 70 -16.79 0.67 -10.78
CA LEU A 70 -15.75 0.99 -9.81
C LEU A 70 -14.42 1.27 -10.54
N PRO A 71 -13.54 2.11 -9.98
CA PRO A 71 -12.17 2.26 -10.48
C PRO A 71 -11.44 0.91 -10.57
N GLY A 72 -10.65 0.72 -11.63
CA GLY A 72 -9.94 -0.53 -11.94
C GLY A 72 -10.75 -1.56 -12.75
N MET A 73 -12.05 -1.35 -12.98
CA MET A 73 -12.84 -2.23 -13.87
C MET A 73 -12.37 -2.12 -15.32
N VAL A 74 -12.31 -3.25 -16.03
CA VAL A 74 -11.98 -3.32 -17.46
C VAL A 74 -13.25 -3.50 -18.29
N LEU A 75 -13.46 -2.62 -19.27
CA LEU A 75 -14.57 -2.67 -20.24
C LEU A 75 -14.05 -3.07 -21.62
N THR A 76 -14.83 -3.86 -22.35
CA THR A 76 -14.65 -4.09 -23.78
C THR A 76 -15.34 -2.99 -24.57
N VAL A 77 -14.63 -2.39 -25.53
CA VAL A 77 -15.14 -1.38 -26.45
C VAL A 77 -15.35 -2.00 -27.83
N TRP A 78 -16.51 -1.76 -28.45
CA TRP A 78 -16.82 -2.23 -29.80
C TRP A 78 -17.59 -1.18 -30.59
N ARG A 79 -17.54 -1.30 -31.92
CA ARG A 79 -18.24 -0.46 -32.88
C ARG A 79 -19.35 -1.28 -33.55
N ASP A 80 -20.53 -0.69 -33.67
CA ASP A 80 -21.63 -1.26 -34.46
C ASP A 80 -21.27 -1.20 -35.95
N GLY A 81 -21.01 -2.36 -36.55
CA GLY A 81 -20.76 -2.55 -37.98
C GLY A 81 -22.03 -2.71 -38.81
N SER A 82 -21.92 -3.41 -39.95
CA SER A 82 -23.03 -3.61 -40.90
C SER A 82 -24.23 -4.31 -40.26
N ASN A 83 -25.44 -3.90 -40.66
CA ASN A 83 -26.69 -4.56 -40.29
C ASN A 83 -26.68 -6.04 -40.73
N ILE A 84 -27.00 -6.94 -39.81
CA ILE A 84 -27.31 -8.34 -40.10
C ILE A 84 -28.79 -8.40 -40.46
N LEU A 85 -29.12 -8.95 -41.63
CA LEU A 85 -30.50 -9.02 -42.14
C LEU A 85 -31.06 -10.44 -42.00
N HIS A 86 -32.33 -10.55 -41.63
CA HIS A 86 -33.03 -11.83 -41.65
C HIS A 86 -33.19 -12.32 -43.09
N PRO A 87 -32.72 -13.54 -43.44
CA PRO A 87 -32.59 -13.97 -44.84
C PRO A 87 -33.92 -14.09 -45.61
N VAL A 88 -35.06 -14.14 -44.90
CA VAL A 88 -36.40 -14.29 -45.51
C VAL A 88 -37.23 -13.00 -45.46
N THR A 89 -36.98 -12.09 -44.50
CA THR A 89 -37.84 -10.91 -44.28
C THR A 89 -37.11 -9.58 -44.50
N GLY A 90 -35.79 -9.57 -44.68
CA GLY A 90 -34.99 -8.35 -44.83
C GLY A 90 -34.92 -7.49 -43.56
N ALA A 91 -35.57 -7.89 -42.46
CA ALA A 91 -35.55 -7.16 -41.20
C ALA A 91 -34.15 -7.18 -40.58
N VAL A 92 -33.72 -6.06 -39.99
CA VAL A 92 -32.44 -5.97 -39.27
C VAL A 92 -32.55 -6.78 -37.96
N ILE A 93 -31.81 -7.89 -37.87
CA ILE A 93 -31.78 -8.77 -36.69
C ILE A 93 -30.62 -8.45 -35.74
N GLY A 94 -29.71 -7.58 -36.14
CA GLY A 94 -28.59 -7.11 -35.33
C GLY A 94 -27.61 -6.29 -36.15
N ARG A 95 -26.44 -6.02 -35.57
CA ARG A 95 -25.28 -5.45 -36.26
C ARG A 95 -24.06 -6.31 -35.95
N VAL A 96 -23.11 -6.37 -36.88
CA VAL A 96 -21.81 -6.99 -36.62
C VAL A 96 -21.08 -6.19 -35.55
N GLU A 97 -20.59 -6.83 -34.49
CA GLU A 97 -19.83 -6.15 -33.43
C GLU A 97 -18.33 -6.18 -33.76
N ASP A 98 -17.76 -5.02 -34.07
CA ASP A 98 -16.32 -4.87 -34.34
C ASP A 98 -15.57 -4.53 -33.05
N GLU A 99 -14.68 -5.40 -32.55
CA GLU A 99 -13.82 -5.09 -31.40
C GLU A 99 -12.93 -3.87 -31.69
N VAL A 100 -13.02 -2.85 -30.84
CA VAL A 100 -12.17 -1.65 -30.85
C VAL A 100 -11.03 -1.81 -29.86
N GLY A 101 -11.27 -2.43 -28.70
CA GLY A 101 -10.24 -2.71 -27.70
C GLY A 101 -10.79 -2.96 -26.31
N THR A 102 -9.93 -2.80 -25.30
CA THR A 102 -10.32 -2.74 -23.89
C THR A 102 -9.82 -1.46 -23.23
N ILE A 103 -10.63 -0.93 -22.32
CA ILE A 103 -10.35 0.28 -21.54
C ILE A 103 -10.45 -0.03 -20.05
N GLU A 104 -9.62 0.60 -19.23
CA GLU A 104 -9.64 0.48 -17.77
C GLU A 104 -10.18 1.76 -17.15
N VAL A 105 -11.19 1.63 -16.28
CA VAL A 105 -11.83 2.75 -15.58
C VAL A 105 -10.87 3.33 -14.54
N VAL A 106 -10.53 4.62 -14.64
CA VAL A 106 -9.60 5.33 -13.75
C VAL A 106 -10.33 6.14 -12.70
N SER A 107 -11.43 6.81 -13.08
CA SER A 107 -12.30 7.54 -12.16
C SER A 107 -13.77 7.32 -12.53
N VAL A 108 -14.64 7.35 -11.52
CA VAL A 108 -16.08 7.19 -11.69
C VAL A 108 -16.77 8.40 -11.08
N LYS A 109 -17.83 8.87 -11.73
CA LYS A 109 -18.76 9.91 -11.29
C LYS A 109 -20.16 9.27 -11.32
N GLU A 110 -21.16 9.95 -10.77
CA GLU A 110 -22.52 9.42 -10.59
C GLU A 110 -23.12 8.71 -11.83
N THR A 111 -22.90 9.26 -13.04
CA THR A 111 -23.47 8.77 -14.32
C THR A 111 -22.44 8.60 -15.45
N THR A 112 -21.17 8.94 -15.22
CA THR A 112 -20.09 8.88 -16.22
C THR A 112 -18.78 8.43 -15.58
N SER A 113 -17.84 7.93 -16.39
CA SER A 113 -16.51 7.52 -15.92
C SER A 113 -15.43 7.98 -16.89
N GLU A 114 -14.22 8.16 -16.38
CA GLU A 114 -13.02 8.36 -17.19
C GLU A 114 -12.21 7.07 -17.20
N ALA A 115 -11.80 6.64 -18.38
CA ALA A 115 -11.07 5.39 -18.61
C ALA A 115 -9.83 5.64 -19.49
N VAL A 116 -8.86 4.74 -19.43
CA VAL A 116 -7.66 4.73 -20.29
C VAL A 116 -7.62 3.47 -21.16
N VAL A 117 -7.03 3.55 -22.35
CA VAL A 117 -6.90 2.37 -23.24
C VAL A 117 -5.91 1.36 -22.65
N LYS A 118 -6.37 0.13 -22.34
CA LYS A 118 -5.53 -1.00 -21.90
C LYS A 118 -5.04 -1.86 -23.08
N LYS A 119 -5.89 -2.04 -24.10
CA LYS A 119 -5.55 -2.75 -25.36
C LYS A 119 -6.24 -2.05 -26.53
N GLN A 120 -5.47 -1.55 -27.49
CA GLN A 120 -6.01 -0.98 -28.73
C GLN A 120 -6.02 -2.03 -29.85
N VAL A 121 -7.17 -2.26 -30.48
CA VAL A 121 -7.32 -3.07 -31.71
C VAL A 121 -7.67 -2.16 -32.89
N LYS A 122 -8.53 -1.16 -32.66
CA LYS A 122 -8.83 -0.04 -33.56
C LYS A 122 -8.78 1.26 -32.77
N GLU A 123 -8.64 2.39 -33.46
CA GLU A 123 -8.70 3.72 -32.83
C GLU A 123 -10.12 3.98 -32.24
N PRO A 124 -10.23 4.25 -30.91
CA PRO A 124 -11.51 4.57 -30.28
C PRO A 124 -12.06 5.93 -30.70
N LYS A 125 -13.38 6.05 -30.80
CA LYS A 125 -14.09 7.27 -31.21
C LYS A 125 -15.35 7.47 -30.38
N ALA A 126 -15.80 8.72 -30.28
CA ALA A 126 -17.11 9.00 -29.71
C ALA A 126 -18.20 8.27 -30.51
N GLY A 127 -19.14 7.64 -29.82
CA GLY A 127 -20.15 6.73 -30.40
C GLY A 127 -19.77 5.23 -30.35
N ASP A 128 -18.55 4.87 -29.96
CA ASP A 128 -18.21 3.46 -29.68
C ASP A 128 -18.91 2.98 -28.40
N ARG A 129 -19.38 1.73 -28.38
CA ARG A 129 -20.08 1.17 -27.22
C ARG A 129 -19.10 0.52 -26.24
N ALA A 130 -19.40 0.57 -24.94
CA ALA A 130 -18.59 -0.01 -23.86
C ALA A 130 -19.45 -0.90 -22.93
N ARG A 131 -18.90 -2.06 -22.52
CA ARG A 131 -19.56 -3.05 -21.64
C ARG A 131 -18.54 -3.87 -20.87
N ILE A 132 -18.94 -4.44 -19.73
CA ILE A 132 -18.23 -5.59 -19.17
C ILE A 132 -18.56 -6.80 -20.05
N THR A 133 -17.55 -7.61 -20.38
CA THR A 133 -17.60 -8.67 -21.41
C THR A 133 -18.91 -9.48 -21.41
N PRO A 134 -19.53 -9.72 -22.59
CA PRO A 134 -20.78 -10.47 -22.71
C PRO A 134 -20.58 -11.97 -22.49
N LYS A 135 -19.33 -12.45 -22.55
CA LYS A 135 -18.95 -13.82 -22.19
C LYS A 135 -19.10 -14.01 -20.68
N LYS A 136 -19.27 -15.26 -20.25
CA LYS A 136 -19.13 -15.62 -18.83
C LYS A 136 -17.70 -15.31 -18.40
N ILE A 137 -17.55 -14.74 -17.20
CA ILE A 137 -16.25 -14.37 -16.64
C ILE A 137 -15.61 -15.63 -16.06
N SER A 138 -14.44 -15.99 -16.58
CA SER A 138 -13.68 -17.15 -16.13
C SER A 138 -12.97 -16.81 -14.82
N ILE A 139 -13.33 -17.49 -13.73
CA ILE A 139 -12.88 -17.14 -12.38
C ILE A 139 -12.38 -18.37 -11.62
N ALA A 140 -11.37 -18.21 -10.78
CA ALA A 140 -10.94 -19.25 -9.85
C ALA A 140 -11.07 -18.79 -8.40
N VAL A 141 -11.49 -19.70 -7.52
CA VAL A 141 -11.40 -19.52 -6.06
C VAL A 141 -10.12 -20.18 -5.60
N LEU A 142 -9.15 -19.36 -5.17
CA LEU A 142 -7.80 -19.77 -4.78
C LEU A 142 -7.72 -19.91 -3.25
N PRO A 143 -7.68 -21.13 -2.68
CA PRO A 143 -7.51 -21.31 -1.24
C PRO A 143 -6.09 -20.94 -0.79
N LEU A 144 -6.00 -20.08 0.22
CA LEU A 144 -4.74 -19.67 0.83
C LEU A 144 -4.28 -20.61 1.95
N GLN A 145 -5.23 -21.33 2.55
CA GLN A 145 -5.02 -22.39 3.52
C GLN A 145 -5.95 -23.56 3.20
N SER A 146 -5.57 -24.78 3.58
CA SER A 146 -6.30 -26.01 3.26
C SER A 146 -7.32 -26.44 4.32
N GLU A 147 -7.56 -25.62 5.35
CA GLU A 147 -8.26 -26.05 6.58
C GLU A 147 -9.76 -26.30 6.38
N ARG A 148 -10.40 -25.62 5.42
CA ARG A 148 -11.85 -25.65 5.20
C ARG A 148 -12.23 -25.70 3.70
N PRO A 149 -12.01 -26.86 3.04
CA PRO A 149 -12.30 -27.02 1.62
C PRO A 149 -13.79 -26.90 1.28
N ASP A 150 -14.68 -27.11 2.24
CA ASP A 150 -16.13 -27.01 2.09
C ASP A 150 -16.62 -25.56 1.92
N ILE A 151 -15.97 -24.58 2.57
CA ILE A 151 -16.24 -23.14 2.34
C ILE A 151 -15.80 -22.74 0.93
N ILE A 152 -14.63 -23.21 0.50
CA ILE A 152 -14.06 -22.96 -0.84
C ILE A 152 -14.96 -23.58 -1.92
N GLN A 153 -15.43 -24.80 -1.70
CA GLN A 153 -16.39 -25.49 -2.56
C GLN A 153 -17.73 -24.77 -2.62
N GLY A 154 -18.34 -24.44 -1.48
CA GLY A 154 -19.61 -23.70 -1.45
C GLY A 154 -19.52 -22.38 -2.19
N LEU A 155 -18.43 -21.61 -2.01
CA LEU A 155 -18.24 -20.34 -2.71
C LEU A 155 -18.08 -20.54 -4.23
N ALA A 156 -17.32 -21.55 -4.66
CA ALA A 156 -17.15 -21.87 -6.07
C ALA A 156 -18.48 -22.34 -6.72
N GLU A 157 -19.27 -23.15 -6.02
CA GLU A 157 -20.59 -23.61 -6.44
C GLU A 157 -21.55 -22.42 -6.60
N ARG A 158 -21.67 -21.56 -5.58
CA ARG A 158 -22.55 -20.37 -5.63
C ARG A 158 -22.17 -19.40 -6.75
N LEU A 159 -20.88 -19.12 -6.95
CA LEU A 159 -20.44 -18.29 -8.08
C LEU A 159 -20.81 -18.91 -9.43
N GLY A 160 -20.81 -20.24 -9.56
CA GLY A 160 -21.29 -20.95 -10.75
C GLY A 160 -22.80 -20.82 -10.96
N GLU A 161 -23.58 -20.96 -9.88
CA GLU A 161 -25.06 -20.88 -9.89
C GLU A 161 -25.57 -19.50 -10.35
N LEU A 162 -24.84 -18.41 -10.06
CA LEU A 162 -25.19 -17.05 -10.52
C LEU A 162 -25.17 -16.89 -12.05
N GLY A 163 -24.66 -17.87 -12.80
CA GLY A 163 -24.68 -17.90 -14.27
C GLY A 163 -23.80 -16.87 -14.97
N ARG A 164 -23.26 -15.87 -14.25
CA ARG A 164 -22.32 -14.84 -14.72
C ARG A 164 -20.91 -15.40 -14.95
N PHE A 165 -20.54 -16.44 -14.21
CA PHE A 165 -19.18 -16.96 -14.13
C PHE A 165 -19.01 -18.35 -14.74
N THR A 166 -17.80 -18.62 -15.20
CA THR A 166 -17.27 -19.95 -15.48
C THR A 166 -16.23 -20.25 -14.42
N VAL A 167 -16.61 -20.97 -13.37
CA VAL A 167 -15.71 -21.21 -12.23
C VAL A 167 -14.76 -22.38 -12.52
N LEU A 168 -13.47 -22.18 -12.28
CA LEU A 168 -12.45 -23.22 -12.40
C LEU A 168 -12.66 -24.28 -11.32
N GLY A 169 -12.75 -25.55 -11.74
CA GLY A 169 -13.00 -26.68 -10.83
C GLY A 169 -11.93 -26.82 -9.74
N ASN A 170 -12.38 -27.14 -8.52
CA ASN A 170 -11.52 -27.29 -7.35
C ASN A 170 -10.47 -28.41 -7.50
N ASP A 171 -10.73 -29.41 -8.35
CA ASP A 171 -9.78 -30.44 -8.76
C ASP A 171 -8.58 -29.83 -9.49
N LYS A 172 -8.83 -28.94 -10.46
CA LYS A 172 -7.80 -28.22 -11.23
C LYS A 172 -7.04 -27.22 -10.37
N VAL A 173 -7.74 -26.50 -9.50
CA VAL A 173 -7.12 -25.60 -8.51
C VAL A 173 -6.19 -26.40 -7.58
N SER A 174 -6.68 -27.51 -7.01
CA SER A 174 -5.87 -28.34 -6.10
C SER A 174 -4.66 -28.97 -6.80
N ALA A 175 -4.83 -29.45 -8.04
CA ALA A 175 -3.73 -29.97 -8.85
C ALA A 175 -2.68 -28.91 -9.17
N PHE A 176 -3.11 -27.68 -9.50
CA PHE A 176 -2.21 -26.55 -9.77
C PHE A 176 -1.40 -26.12 -8.53
N LEU A 177 -1.97 -26.27 -7.33
CA LEU A 177 -1.34 -25.87 -6.07
C LEU A 177 -0.42 -26.93 -5.45
N LYS A 178 -0.46 -28.19 -5.94
CA LYS A 178 0.11 -29.37 -5.27
C LYS A 178 1.56 -29.22 -4.82
N ASP A 179 2.41 -28.60 -5.63
CA ASP A 179 3.84 -28.40 -5.37
C ASP A 179 4.20 -26.92 -5.14
N ARG A 180 3.21 -26.04 -5.00
CA ARG A 180 3.39 -24.58 -4.89
C ARG A 180 3.22 -24.13 -3.44
N LYS A 181 4.30 -23.66 -2.82
CA LYS A 181 4.29 -23.11 -1.45
C LYS A 181 3.97 -21.62 -1.37
N GLN A 182 4.19 -20.86 -2.45
CA GLN A 182 3.94 -19.42 -2.48
C GLN A 182 2.44 -19.11 -2.62
N ARG A 183 2.01 -17.97 -2.08
CA ARG A 183 0.62 -17.47 -2.09
C ARG A 183 0.66 -15.94 -2.26
N ASP A 184 1.19 -15.50 -3.40
CA ASP A 184 1.37 -14.10 -3.78
C ASP A 184 0.97 -13.84 -5.24
N ALA A 185 1.09 -12.60 -5.70
CA ALA A 185 0.61 -12.15 -7.01
C ALA A 185 1.18 -12.94 -8.21
N SER A 186 2.37 -13.55 -8.08
CA SER A 186 2.94 -14.38 -9.14
C SER A 186 2.05 -15.60 -9.45
N LEU A 187 1.49 -16.21 -8.40
CA LEU A 187 0.60 -17.36 -8.49
C LEU A 187 -0.73 -17.01 -9.18
N VAL A 188 -1.25 -15.80 -8.94
CA VAL A 188 -2.47 -15.30 -9.60
C VAL A 188 -2.23 -15.16 -11.10
N LYS A 189 -1.14 -14.50 -11.49
CA LYS A 189 -0.79 -14.30 -12.90
C LYS A 189 -0.55 -15.61 -13.64
N GLU A 190 0.16 -16.54 -13.00
CA GLU A 190 0.42 -17.87 -13.56
C GLU A 190 -0.87 -18.72 -13.69
N MET A 191 -1.75 -18.69 -12.67
CA MET A 191 -3.05 -19.36 -12.73
C MET A 191 -3.93 -18.73 -13.83
N GLY A 192 -3.93 -17.41 -13.93
CA GLY A 192 -4.61 -16.64 -14.96
C GLY A 192 -4.20 -17.04 -16.37
N SER A 193 -2.90 -17.06 -16.65
CA SER A 193 -2.37 -17.51 -17.95
C SER A 193 -2.59 -19.01 -18.22
N THR A 194 -2.50 -19.86 -17.19
CA THR A 194 -2.62 -21.32 -17.34
C THR A 194 -4.05 -21.76 -17.69
N PHE A 195 -5.05 -21.11 -17.09
CA PHE A 195 -6.45 -21.49 -17.25
C PHE A 195 -7.28 -20.47 -18.06
N ASN A 196 -6.64 -19.44 -18.62
CA ASN A 196 -7.27 -18.31 -19.32
C ASN A 196 -8.41 -17.71 -18.48
N LEU A 197 -8.08 -17.31 -17.26
CA LEU A 197 -9.03 -16.66 -16.35
C LEU A 197 -9.08 -15.16 -16.63
N ASP A 198 -10.23 -14.56 -16.32
CA ASP A 198 -10.41 -13.11 -16.26
C ASP A 198 -10.12 -12.59 -14.85
N ALA A 199 -10.43 -13.38 -13.80
CA ALA A 199 -10.24 -13.01 -12.40
C ALA A 199 -9.84 -14.20 -11.49
N VAL A 200 -9.25 -13.90 -10.33
CA VAL A 200 -8.96 -14.87 -9.26
C VAL A 200 -9.40 -14.29 -7.93
N VAL A 201 -10.11 -15.06 -7.10
CA VAL A 201 -10.47 -14.70 -5.73
C VAL A 201 -9.61 -15.51 -4.77
N ALA A 202 -8.64 -14.86 -4.13
CA ALA A 202 -7.79 -15.47 -3.11
C ALA A 202 -8.52 -15.48 -1.77
N VAL A 203 -8.78 -16.68 -1.23
CA VAL A 203 -9.61 -16.88 -0.03
C VAL A 203 -8.78 -17.37 1.16
N GLY A 204 -8.72 -16.55 2.21
CA GLY A 204 -8.20 -16.92 3.53
C GLY A 204 -9.35 -17.21 4.50
N ILE A 205 -9.24 -18.28 5.27
CA ILE A 205 -10.24 -18.69 6.27
C ILE A 205 -9.51 -18.78 7.61
N PHE A 206 -10.05 -18.14 8.64
CA PHE A 206 -9.45 -18.07 9.96
C PHE A 206 -10.47 -18.53 11.02
N PRO A 207 -10.13 -19.51 11.88
CA PRO A 207 -11.03 -19.93 12.97
C PRO A 207 -11.08 -18.86 14.06
N THR A 208 -12.25 -18.65 14.67
CA THR A 208 -12.44 -17.69 15.78
C THR A 208 -13.62 -18.13 16.64
N GLU A 209 -13.41 -18.47 17.91
CA GLU A 209 -14.40 -18.92 18.91
C GLU A 209 -15.84 -19.17 18.40
N GLY A 210 -16.09 -20.36 17.85
CA GLY A 210 -17.41 -20.80 17.37
C GLY A 210 -17.83 -20.30 15.98
N LYS A 211 -17.02 -19.46 15.31
CA LYS A 211 -17.24 -18.89 13.97
C LYS A 211 -15.98 -19.05 13.09
N TYR A 212 -16.11 -18.67 11.82
CA TYR A 212 -15.01 -18.58 10.87
C TYR A 212 -15.02 -17.23 10.16
N ILE A 213 -13.91 -16.51 10.20
CA ILE A 213 -13.71 -15.30 9.41
C ILE A 213 -13.21 -15.73 8.03
N VAL A 214 -13.93 -15.34 6.98
CA VAL A 214 -13.57 -15.61 5.60
C VAL A 214 -13.19 -14.28 4.93
N THR A 215 -12.04 -14.27 4.29
CA THR A 215 -11.45 -13.11 3.62
C THR A 215 -11.32 -13.45 2.14
N GLY A 216 -11.88 -12.65 1.24
CA GLY A 216 -11.87 -12.89 -0.21
C GLY A 216 -11.27 -11.71 -0.95
N ARG A 217 -10.02 -11.84 -1.41
CA ARG A 217 -9.32 -10.79 -2.16
C ARG A 217 -9.41 -11.06 -3.66
N ILE A 218 -10.04 -10.15 -4.40
CA ILE A 218 -10.30 -10.27 -5.83
C ILE A 218 -9.14 -9.66 -6.60
N PHE A 219 -8.68 -10.35 -7.64
CA PHE A 219 -7.62 -9.90 -8.55
C PHE A 219 -8.06 -10.04 -10.02
N THR A 220 -7.62 -9.11 -10.86
CA THR A 220 -7.53 -9.32 -12.31
C THR A 220 -6.47 -10.37 -12.61
N ALA A 221 -6.76 -11.32 -13.49
CA ALA A 221 -5.91 -12.50 -13.69
C ALA A 221 -4.73 -12.28 -14.66
N ASP A 222 -4.75 -11.21 -15.45
CA ASP A 222 -3.72 -10.88 -16.46
C ASP A 222 -2.48 -10.18 -15.85
N ASP A 223 -2.71 -9.26 -14.92
CA ASP A 223 -1.67 -8.45 -14.25
C ASP A 223 -1.58 -8.66 -12.73
N ALA A 224 -2.46 -9.47 -12.14
CA ALA A 224 -2.56 -9.71 -10.70
C ALA A 224 -2.79 -8.43 -9.87
N LYS A 225 -3.41 -7.40 -10.46
CA LYS A 225 -3.83 -6.19 -9.74
C LYS A 225 -5.03 -6.51 -8.83
N PRO A 226 -5.00 -6.12 -7.54
CA PRO A 226 -6.14 -6.30 -6.66
C PRO A 226 -7.28 -5.36 -7.05
N ILE A 227 -8.50 -5.89 -7.15
CA ILE A 227 -9.73 -5.13 -7.34
C ILE A 227 -10.24 -4.68 -5.96
N ASP A 228 -10.53 -5.62 -5.05
CA ASP A 228 -10.91 -5.32 -3.66
C ASP A 228 -10.70 -6.52 -2.72
N THR A 229 -10.99 -6.35 -1.42
CA THR A 229 -10.93 -7.39 -0.37
C THR A 229 -12.20 -7.40 0.47
N ILE A 230 -12.98 -8.47 0.36
CA ILE A 230 -14.22 -8.72 1.12
C ILE A 230 -13.88 -9.49 2.41
N VAL A 231 -14.63 -9.24 3.49
CA VAL A 231 -14.57 -10.04 4.73
C VAL A 231 -15.99 -10.42 5.16
N ALA A 232 -16.18 -11.69 5.55
CA ALA A 232 -17.44 -12.28 5.99
C ALA A 232 -17.23 -13.10 7.28
N SER A 233 -18.27 -13.22 8.11
CA SER A 233 -18.25 -14.03 9.32
C SER A 233 -19.27 -15.16 9.19
N LEU A 234 -18.79 -16.39 9.01
CA LEU A 234 -19.65 -17.56 8.84
C LEU A 234 -19.97 -18.23 10.18
N ASN A 235 -21.27 -18.40 10.45
CA ASN A 235 -21.79 -19.26 11.51
C ASN A 235 -22.28 -20.57 10.89
N LEU A 236 -21.66 -21.70 11.25
CA LEU A 236 -21.85 -22.99 10.58
C LEU A 236 -22.68 -23.95 11.42
N THR A 237 -23.91 -23.55 11.76
CA THR A 237 -24.93 -24.49 12.24
C THR A 237 -25.50 -25.26 11.05
N SER A 238 -25.09 -26.52 10.91
CA SER A 238 -25.36 -27.34 9.73
C SER A 238 -26.80 -27.87 9.64
N LYS A 239 -27.48 -27.56 8.52
CA LYS A 239 -28.52 -28.44 7.95
C LYS A 239 -28.60 -28.28 6.42
N ARG A 240 -28.41 -29.40 5.71
CA ARG A 240 -28.76 -29.55 4.28
C ARG A 240 -30.24 -29.90 4.17
N GLU A 241 -30.93 -29.32 3.20
CA GLU A 241 -32.09 -29.94 2.56
C GLU A 241 -31.74 -30.32 1.12
N ALA A 242 -32.43 -31.33 0.59
CA ALA A 242 -31.96 -32.13 -0.54
C ALA A 242 -32.97 -32.21 -1.68
N LEU A 243 -32.45 -32.27 -2.90
CA LEU A 243 -33.07 -32.73 -4.15
C LEU A 243 -31.92 -32.92 -5.16
N GLY A 244 -31.79 -33.96 -5.96
CA GLY A 244 -32.52 -35.24 -6.09
C GLY A 244 -31.87 -36.04 -7.23
N ASP A 245 -31.75 -37.36 -7.12
CA ASP A 245 -30.95 -38.18 -8.05
C ASP A 245 -31.47 -38.26 -9.49
N VAL A 246 -30.57 -38.09 -10.47
CA VAL A 246 -30.64 -38.83 -11.76
C VAL A 246 -29.23 -39.17 -12.28
N ARG A 247 -29.01 -40.44 -12.61
CA ARG A 247 -27.87 -41.03 -13.35
C ARG A 247 -28.36 -42.33 -14.01
N PRO A 248 -27.59 -42.96 -14.92
CA PRO A 248 -26.81 -42.42 -16.06
C PRO A 248 -27.02 -43.26 -17.34
N PHE A 249 -26.57 -42.86 -18.54
CA PHE A 249 -26.24 -43.84 -19.60
C PHE A 249 -25.10 -43.39 -20.55
N PHE A 250 -23.96 -44.09 -20.43
CA PHE A 250 -22.92 -44.44 -21.44
C PHE A 250 -22.12 -43.38 -22.26
N ALA A 251 -20.80 -43.48 -22.13
CA ALA A 251 -19.76 -43.21 -23.16
C ALA A 251 -19.43 -44.54 -23.91
N PRO A 252 -18.46 -44.69 -24.87
CA PRO A 252 -17.19 -43.97 -25.14
C PRO A 252 -16.95 -43.62 -26.65
N GLY A 253 -15.81 -43.12 -27.15
CA GLY A 253 -14.54 -42.58 -26.58
C GLY A 253 -13.38 -42.55 -27.62
N LYS A 254 -12.13 -42.33 -27.14
CA LYS A 254 -10.80 -42.48 -27.83
C LYS A 254 -10.39 -41.44 -28.89
N ASP A 255 -9.32 -40.66 -28.70
CA ASP A 255 -7.84 -40.95 -28.79
C ASP A 255 -7.36 -40.99 -30.26
N THR A 256 -6.56 -40.08 -30.84
CA THR A 256 -5.10 -39.78 -30.66
C THR A 256 -4.58 -39.04 -31.94
N SER A 257 -3.34 -38.54 -32.13
CA SER A 257 -2.35 -37.81 -31.28
C SER A 257 -1.12 -37.39 -32.13
N GLY A 258 -0.44 -36.26 -31.85
CA GLY A 258 0.84 -35.87 -32.47
C GLY A 258 1.16 -34.36 -32.38
N LYS A 259 2.08 -33.87 -31.54
CA LYS A 259 3.58 -33.89 -31.61
C LYS A 259 4.16 -32.94 -32.70
N THR A 260 4.52 -31.68 -32.36
CA THR A 260 5.88 -31.14 -32.00
C THR A 260 6.82 -30.84 -33.19
N PRO A 261 7.87 -29.97 -33.11
CA PRO A 261 8.11 -28.77 -32.27
C PRO A 261 8.82 -27.54 -32.97
N VAL A 262 8.86 -26.37 -32.28
CA VAL A 262 10.00 -25.42 -32.00
C VAL A 262 11.21 -25.40 -32.98
N PRO A 263 11.71 -24.23 -33.51
CA PRO A 263 12.57 -23.30 -32.72
C PRO A 263 12.53 -21.78 -33.03
N ALA A 264 13.39 -21.02 -32.33
CA ALA A 264 13.34 -19.57 -32.08
C ALA A 264 14.50 -18.76 -32.71
N SER A 265 14.48 -17.41 -32.61
CA SER A 265 15.53 -16.58 -31.93
C SER A 265 15.58 -15.08 -32.33
N ALA A 266 16.32 -14.29 -31.52
CA ALA A 266 16.96 -12.99 -31.80
C ALA A 266 16.13 -11.68 -31.71
N PRO A 267 16.78 -10.49 -31.52
CA PRO A 267 17.81 -10.20 -30.50
C PRO A 267 17.59 -8.84 -29.77
N ALA A 268 18.42 -8.52 -28.78
CA ALA A 268 18.42 -7.24 -28.04
C ALA A 268 19.52 -6.27 -28.52
N LEU A 269 19.30 -4.95 -28.35
CA LEU A 269 20.32 -3.90 -28.54
C LEU A 269 20.81 -3.37 -27.18
N ALA A 270 22.10 -3.07 -27.08
CA ALA A 270 22.74 -2.54 -25.87
C ALA A 270 22.96 -1.02 -25.95
N LEU A 271 22.94 -0.35 -24.79
CA LEU A 271 23.45 1.02 -24.62
C LEU A 271 24.77 1.00 -23.82
N ALA A 272 25.57 2.07 -23.99
CA ALA A 272 26.98 2.10 -23.56
C ALA A 272 27.19 2.13 -22.04
N SER A 273 28.34 1.61 -21.61
CA SER A 273 28.74 1.52 -20.21
C SER A 273 29.16 2.87 -19.62
N ALA A 274 28.37 3.40 -18.68
CA ALA A 274 28.93 4.16 -17.57
C ALA A 274 29.55 3.17 -16.56
N SER A 275 30.63 3.56 -15.87
CA SER A 275 31.16 2.73 -14.77
C SER A 275 30.07 2.48 -13.73
N ALA A 276 29.90 1.21 -13.37
CA ALA A 276 28.88 0.77 -12.44
C ALA A 276 29.26 1.19 -11.01
N LEU A 277 28.70 2.30 -10.56
CA LEU A 277 28.65 2.66 -9.14
C LEU A 277 27.85 1.56 -8.43
N ALA A 278 28.46 0.92 -7.45
CA ALA A 278 27.85 -0.21 -6.76
C ALA A 278 28.10 -0.06 -5.26
N LEU A 279 27.04 -0.26 -4.48
CA LEU A 279 27.18 -0.53 -3.06
C LEU A 279 27.80 -1.92 -2.91
N VAL A 280 28.90 -2.02 -2.19
CA VAL A 280 29.50 -3.30 -1.82
C VAL A 280 29.18 -3.54 -0.36
N LYS A 281 28.64 -4.72 -0.05
CA LYS A 281 28.43 -5.12 1.34
C LYS A 281 29.77 -5.07 2.09
N ASP A 282 29.78 -4.42 3.24
CA ASP A 282 30.99 -4.27 4.05
C ASP A 282 31.60 -5.65 4.36
N ALA A 283 32.91 -5.74 4.19
CA ALA A 283 33.71 -6.95 4.45
C ALA A 283 34.16 -7.06 5.91
N SER A 284 33.98 -6.01 6.72
CA SER A 284 34.02 -6.11 8.17
C SER A 284 32.97 -7.14 8.63
N GLY A 285 33.37 -8.00 9.58
CA GLY A 285 32.68 -9.26 9.85
C GLY A 285 31.19 -9.08 10.17
N LYS A 286 30.36 -10.04 9.72
CA LYS A 286 28.90 -10.07 9.92
C LYS A 286 28.53 -9.63 11.35
N MET A 287 27.92 -8.45 11.48
CA MET A 287 27.49 -7.93 12.78
C MET A 287 26.54 -8.92 13.47
N PRO A 288 26.63 -9.09 14.80
CA PRO A 288 25.69 -9.93 15.52
C PRO A 288 24.28 -9.35 15.48
N ASP A 289 23.31 -10.24 15.65
CA ASP A 289 21.91 -9.86 15.81
C ASP A 289 21.74 -8.93 17.03
N LEU A 290 20.82 -7.98 16.95
CA LEU A 290 20.59 -6.99 17.99
C LEU A 290 19.99 -7.64 19.25
N PRO A 291 20.38 -7.21 20.46
CA PRO A 291 19.71 -7.60 21.71
C PRO A 291 18.26 -7.10 21.81
N ALA A 292 17.88 -6.10 21.02
CA ALA A 292 16.56 -5.48 20.99
C ALA A 292 15.79 -5.82 19.69
N ASP A 293 14.46 -5.91 19.78
CA ASP A 293 13.54 -6.08 18.63
C ASP A 293 13.29 -4.71 17.98
N ALA A 294 14.36 -4.10 17.46
CA ALA A 294 14.38 -2.73 16.97
C ALA A 294 13.49 -2.56 15.72
N ARG A 295 12.65 -1.54 15.71
CA ARG A 295 11.78 -1.17 14.58
C ARG A 295 12.33 -0.01 13.77
N TYR A 296 12.90 0.98 14.45
CA TYR A 296 13.48 2.20 13.88
C TYR A 296 14.89 2.41 14.43
N PHE A 297 15.74 3.11 13.68
CA PHE A 297 17.06 3.50 14.16
C PHE A 297 17.55 4.83 13.60
N VAL A 298 18.46 5.48 14.33
CA VAL A 298 19.25 6.63 13.86
C VAL A 298 20.71 6.46 14.25
N LEU A 299 21.60 7.12 13.50
CA LEU A 299 23.05 7.10 13.67
C LEU A 299 23.57 8.52 13.85
N ALA A 300 24.34 8.78 14.90
CA ALA A 300 25.01 10.05 15.14
C ALA A 300 26.17 9.88 16.13
N ASP A 301 27.09 10.83 16.13
CA ASP A 301 28.02 11.09 17.24
C ASP A 301 27.25 11.88 18.30
N LEU A 302 26.71 11.20 19.31
CA LEU A 302 25.78 11.81 20.29
C LEU A 302 26.51 12.51 21.43
N ASP A 303 27.73 12.05 21.75
CA ASP A 303 28.53 12.56 22.86
C ASP A 303 29.71 13.44 22.42
N GLY A 304 29.95 13.57 21.11
CA GLY A 304 30.98 14.43 20.53
C GLY A 304 32.39 13.85 20.61
N GLU A 305 32.53 12.55 20.90
CA GLU A 305 33.82 11.86 20.94
C GLU A 305 34.35 11.46 19.54
N GLY A 306 33.59 11.71 18.47
CA GLY A 306 33.91 11.30 17.09
C GLY A 306 33.59 9.83 16.80
N ALA A 307 32.94 9.14 17.73
CA ALA A 307 32.40 7.79 17.55
C ALA A 307 30.97 7.87 16.98
N VAL A 308 30.44 6.76 16.47
CA VAL A 308 29.04 6.70 16.01
C VAL A 308 28.24 5.79 16.92
N GLU A 309 27.24 6.36 17.57
CA GLU A 309 26.22 5.67 18.34
C GLU A 309 25.06 5.21 17.45
N TYR A 310 24.50 4.07 17.83
CA TYR A 310 23.32 3.48 17.21
C TYR A 310 22.17 3.60 18.21
N VAL A 311 21.19 4.46 17.91
CA VAL A 311 19.96 4.56 18.69
C VAL A 311 18.91 3.68 18.06
N PHE A 312 18.40 2.71 18.80
CA PHE A 312 17.30 1.83 18.39
C PHE A 312 16.05 2.11 19.21
N SER A 313 14.90 2.17 18.54
CA SER A 313 13.56 2.16 19.17
C SER A 313 12.91 0.79 18.96
N ASP A 314 12.39 0.19 20.04
CA ASP A 314 11.55 -1.02 20.03
C ASP A 314 10.04 -0.70 20.06
N GLU A 315 9.67 0.49 19.54
CA GLU A 315 8.38 1.17 19.71
C GLU A 315 8.03 1.59 21.14
N LYS A 316 8.75 1.14 22.18
CA LYS A 316 8.40 1.44 23.59
C LYS A 316 9.44 2.25 24.34
N LYS A 317 10.72 2.11 23.97
CA LYS A 317 11.85 2.84 24.56
C LYS A 317 13.00 2.96 23.56
N LEU A 318 13.84 3.99 23.75
CA LEU A 318 15.15 4.06 23.12
C LEU A 318 16.18 3.18 23.85
N SER A 319 17.15 2.67 23.09
CA SER A 319 18.35 2.01 23.56
C SER A 319 19.53 2.41 22.66
N VAL A 320 20.68 2.69 23.26
CA VAL A 320 21.85 3.28 22.58
C VAL A 320 23.04 2.35 22.71
N TYR A 321 23.67 2.05 21.58
CA TYR A 321 24.78 1.11 21.48
C TYR A 321 25.97 1.70 20.73
N ARG A 322 27.18 1.31 21.13
CA ARG A 322 28.38 1.37 20.27
C ARG A 322 28.64 -0.01 19.67
N ALA A 323 29.15 -0.03 18.44
CA ALA A 323 29.58 -1.26 17.76
C ALA A 323 31.06 -1.54 18.07
N GLU A 324 31.35 -2.66 18.73
CA GLU A 324 32.71 -3.10 19.05
C GLU A 324 33.04 -4.41 18.31
N ALA A 325 34.32 -4.80 18.24
CA ALA A 325 34.75 -6.04 17.58
C ALA A 325 34.15 -7.32 18.21
N SER A 326 33.76 -7.26 19.49
CA SER A 326 33.04 -8.30 20.22
C SER A 326 31.52 -8.27 20.04
N GLY A 327 30.97 -7.27 19.35
CA GLY A 327 29.53 -7.10 19.10
C GLY A 327 28.96 -5.80 19.64
N TRP A 328 27.67 -5.82 19.99
CA TRP A 328 26.95 -4.66 20.49
C TRP A 328 27.20 -4.40 21.98
N LYS A 329 27.60 -3.18 22.33
CA LYS A 329 27.72 -2.71 23.72
C LYS A 329 26.66 -1.66 24.00
N GLU A 330 25.73 -1.95 24.92
CA GLU A 330 24.74 -0.98 25.39
C GLU A 330 25.47 0.09 26.21
N ILE A 331 25.38 1.35 25.78
CA ILE A 331 25.95 2.51 26.48
C ILE A 331 24.87 3.38 27.14
N GLY A 332 23.60 3.23 26.73
CA GLY A 332 22.50 4.00 27.26
C GLY A 332 21.14 3.35 26.99
N LYS A 333 20.15 3.70 27.82
CA LYS A 333 18.78 3.22 27.69
C LYS A 333 17.81 4.25 28.24
N GLU A 334 16.70 4.47 27.55
CA GLU A 334 15.65 5.34 28.03
C GLU A 334 14.96 4.74 29.27
N ARG A 335 14.80 5.57 30.30
CA ARG A 335 13.97 5.27 31.46
C ARG A 335 12.53 5.72 31.17
N VAL A 336 11.67 4.76 30.86
CA VAL A 336 10.24 5.01 30.63
C VAL A 336 9.48 5.09 31.95
N ASP A 337 8.73 6.17 32.15
CA ASP A 337 7.83 6.34 33.29
C ASP A 337 6.66 5.35 33.26
N ARG A 338 6.18 4.93 34.44
CA ARG A 338 5.04 3.98 34.54
C ARG A 338 3.78 4.46 33.81
N LYS A 339 3.55 5.77 33.76
CA LYS A 339 2.40 6.39 33.06
C LYS A 339 2.50 6.32 31.53
N GLU A 340 3.67 5.99 30.98
CA GLU A 340 3.94 6.00 29.53
C GLU A 340 4.26 4.59 28.98
N GLN A 341 3.99 3.53 29.75
CA GLN A 341 4.29 2.15 29.34
C GLN A 341 3.49 1.67 28.12
N GLU A 342 2.35 2.31 27.85
CA GLU A 342 1.49 2.08 26.69
C GLU A 342 1.82 3.04 25.52
N MET A 343 2.95 3.77 25.55
CA MET A 343 3.35 4.57 24.39
C MET A 343 3.75 3.68 23.21
N GLN A 344 3.49 4.19 22.00
CA GLN A 344 4.02 3.66 20.76
C GLN A 344 4.85 4.75 20.05
N GLN A 345 6.17 4.70 20.19
CA GLN A 345 7.12 5.43 19.37
C GLN A 345 7.01 4.92 17.92
N PHE A 346 6.88 5.83 16.96
CA PHE A 346 6.64 5.46 15.55
C PHE A 346 7.53 6.18 14.54
N HIS A 347 8.28 7.19 14.99
CA HIS A 347 9.27 7.88 14.18
C HIS A 347 10.39 8.41 15.10
N ILE A 348 11.64 8.29 14.67
CA ILE A 348 12.80 8.88 15.35
C ILE A 348 13.72 9.55 14.33
N ASP A 349 14.21 10.74 14.62
CA ASP A 349 15.24 11.44 13.85
C ASP A 349 16.37 11.93 14.77
N VAL A 350 17.49 12.37 14.18
CA VAL A 350 18.62 12.94 14.91
C VAL A 350 19.20 14.16 14.19
N ALA A 351 19.46 15.24 14.92
CA ALA A 351 20.13 16.44 14.44
C ALA A 351 20.47 17.39 15.59
N ASP A 352 21.54 18.18 15.45
CA ASP A 352 21.78 19.36 16.30
C ASP A 352 20.89 20.50 15.79
N ILE A 353 19.78 20.76 16.48
CA ILE A 353 18.84 21.85 16.18
C ILE A 353 18.98 22.98 17.21
N ASN A 354 19.41 22.68 18.43
CA ASN A 354 19.65 23.71 19.45
C ASN A 354 20.98 24.49 19.24
N GLY A 355 21.91 23.93 18.46
CA GLY A 355 23.18 24.55 18.04
C GLY A 355 24.32 24.41 19.04
N ASN A 356 24.27 23.44 19.96
CA ASN A 356 25.31 23.23 20.98
C ASN A 356 26.46 22.29 20.55
N GLY A 357 26.38 21.68 19.36
CA GLY A 357 27.36 20.73 18.85
C GLY A 357 27.11 19.26 19.20
N HIS A 358 26.06 18.95 19.97
CA HIS A 358 25.62 17.59 20.31
C HIS A 358 24.24 17.32 19.70
N PRO A 359 24.12 16.37 18.77
CA PRO A 359 22.86 16.17 18.05
C PRO A 359 21.80 15.48 18.92
N GLU A 360 20.59 16.03 18.87
CA GLU A 360 19.46 15.59 19.69
C GLU A 360 18.61 14.57 18.95
N ILE A 361 18.00 13.65 19.69
CA ILE A 361 17.13 12.60 19.17
C ILE A 361 15.67 13.06 19.31
N PHE A 362 15.00 13.26 18.17
CA PHE A 362 13.60 13.65 18.08
C PHE A 362 12.73 12.40 17.96
N VAL A 363 11.95 12.08 18.98
CA VAL A 363 11.05 10.93 18.99
C VAL A 363 9.61 11.39 18.85
N THR A 364 8.86 10.85 17.90
CA THR A 364 7.40 11.02 17.84
C THR A 364 6.69 9.74 18.28
N ARG A 365 5.70 9.89 19.15
CA ARG A 365 4.96 8.79 19.80
C ARG A 365 3.46 9.01 19.79
N MET A 366 2.70 7.92 19.80
CA MET A 366 1.32 7.92 20.27
C MET A 366 1.31 7.54 21.75
N LEU A 367 0.62 8.33 22.58
CA LEU A 367 0.42 8.11 24.01
C LEU A 367 -1.01 8.54 24.37
N ASP A 368 -1.74 7.69 25.09
CA ASP A 368 -3.15 7.90 25.46
C ASP A 368 -4.05 8.30 24.27
N GLY A 369 -3.76 7.74 23.09
CA GLY A 369 -4.48 8.00 21.85
C GLY A 369 -4.20 9.35 21.17
N ARG A 370 -3.28 10.17 21.71
CA ARG A 370 -2.80 11.41 21.09
C ARG A 370 -1.39 11.25 20.57
N VAL A 371 -1.00 12.05 19.58
CA VAL A 371 0.40 12.16 19.18
C VAL A 371 1.09 13.30 19.92
N SER A 372 2.26 13.00 20.50
CA SER A 372 3.24 14.01 20.93
C SER A 372 4.64 13.60 20.50
N SER A 373 5.55 14.57 20.51
CA SER A 373 6.97 14.35 20.28
C SER A 373 7.75 14.70 21.53
N TYR A 374 8.90 14.08 21.74
CA TYR A 374 9.83 14.47 22.81
C TYR A 374 11.27 14.40 22.30
N VAL A 375 12.13 15.20 22.90
CA VAL A 375 13.52 15.37 22.47
C VAL A 375 14.45 14.84 23.56
N VAL A 376 15.40 13.99 23.16
CA VAL A 376 16.41 13.38 24.04
C VAL A 376 17.79 13.89 23.65
N GLU A 377 18.57 14.33 24.62
CA GLU A 377 19.93 14.83 24.46
C GLU A 377 20.88 14.03 25.37
N PHE A 378 22.16 13.94 25.00
CA PHE A 378 23.19 13.38 25.86
C PHE A 378 23.83 14.49 26.71
N GLU A 379 23.44 14.54 27.99
CA GLU A 379 23.98 15.51 28.94
C GLU A 379 24.68 14.82 30.11
N ASN A 380 25.89 15.29 30.44
CA ASN A 380 26.60 14.90 31.67
C ASN A 380 26.75 13.37 31.83
N GLY A 381 27.04 12.64 30.74
CA GLY A 381 27.17 11.19 30.74
C GLY A 381 25.84 10.42 30.75
N SER A 382 24.71 11.07 30.43
CA SER A 382 23.37 10.48 30.51
C SER A 382 22.42 10.99 29.43
N PHE A 383 21.63 10.10 28.83
CA PHE A 383 20.53 10.49 27.95
C PHE A 383 19.36 11.05 28.77
N ARG A 384 18.93 12.28 28.47
CA ARG A 384 17.87 13.00 29.18
C ARG A 384 16.85 13.58 28.22
N ARG A 385 15.57 13.59 28.62
CA ARG A 385 14.54 14.31 27.88
C ARG A 385 14.62 15.81 28.19
N ILE A 386 14.79 16.63 27.16
CA ILE A 386 14.92 18.10 27.27
C ILE A 386 13.62 18.84 26.89
N ALA A 387 12.71 18.19 26.13
CA ALA A 387 11.42 18.76 25.76
C ALA A 387 10.35 17.67 25.51
N ASP A 388 9.07 18.02 25.70
CA ASP A 388 7.89 17.31 25.18
C ASP A 388 7.01 18.35 24.45
N ILE A 389 6.61 18.05 23.22
CA ILE A 389 5.96 18.96 22.27
C ILE A 389 4.69 18.27 21.75
N PRO A 390 3.50 18.88 21.87
CA PRO A 390 2.27 18.34 21.29
C PRO A 390 2.36 18.21 19.75
N GLY A 391 1.82 17.12 19.21
CA GLY A 391 1.86 16.85 17.78
C GLY A 391 3.14 16.17 17.29
N PHE A 392 3.41 16.34 16.01
CA PHE A 392 4.46 15.64 15.27
C PHE A 392 5.70 16.50 15.11
N LEU A 393 6.88 15.87 15.17
CA LEU A 393 8.15 16.44 14.75
C LEU A 393 8.83 15.55 13.72
N ARG A 394 9.61 16.18 12.84
CA ARG A 394 10.44 15.53 11.83
C ARG A 394 11.64 16.40 11.47
N VAL A 395 12.81 15.80 11.39
CA VAL A 395 14.02 16.43 10.85
C VAL A 395 14.06 16.23 9.34
N VAL A 396 14.34 17.31 8.61
CA VAL A 396 14.44 17.30 7.14
C VAL A 396 15.74 17.95 6.71
N ARG A 397 16.57 17.22 5.97
CA ARG A 397 17.70 17.78 5.22
C ARG A 397 17.17 18.50 3.98
N TYR A 398 17.52 19.78 3.82
CA TYR A 398 17.18 20.59 2.66
C TYR A 398 18.47 21.03 1.95
N PRO A 399 18.78 20.50 0.75
CA PRO A 399 20.00 20.85 0.02
C PRO A 399 20.15 22.37 -0.18
N GLY A 400 21.37 22.89 0.06
CA GLY A 400 21.67 24.32 0.01
C GLY A 400 21.19 25.15 1.21
N ARG A 401 20.35 24.60 2.10
CA ARG A 401 19.86 25.28 3.33
C ARG A 401 20.38 24.62 4.62
N GLY A 402 20.64 23.31 4.59
CA GLY A 402 21.05 22.53 5.77
C GLY A 402 19.87 21.75 6.36
N THR A 403 19.99 21.39 7.63
CA THR A 403 18.98 20.62 8.36
C THR A 403 17.92 21.55 8.96
N VAL A 404 16.66 21.15 8.88
CA VAL A 404 15.52 21.93 9.40
C VAL A 404 14.63 21.00 10.22
N LEU A 405 14.25 21.39 11.43
CA LEU A 405 13.18 20.74 12.17
C LEU A 405 11.84 21.27 11.68
N ILE A 406 10.92 20.38 11.33
CA ILE A 406 9.53 20.72 11.01
C ILE A 406 8.58 19.94 11.94
N GLY A 407 7.39 20.48 12.12
CA GLY A 407 6.34 19.84 12.90
C GLY A 407 4.94 20.21 12.44
N GLN A 408 3.96 19.44 12.89
CA GLN A 408 2.55 19.62 12.55
C GLN A 408 1.69 19.27 13.76
N GLU A 409 0.57 19.96 13.93
CA GLU A 409 -0.32 19.72 15.07
C GLU A 409 -1.09 18.40 14.92
N TYR A 410 -1.41 17.76 16.05
CA TYR A 410 -2.23 16.54 16.07
C TYR A 410 -3.74 16.89 16.06
N SER A 411 -4.46 16.24 15.16
CA SER A 411 -5.92 16.26 15.03
C SER A 411 -6.50 14.90 15.37
N GLN A 412 -7.49 14.86 16.27
CA GLN A 412 -8.24 13.64 16.55
C GLN A 412 -9.08 13.22 15.32
N ASP A 413 -9.49 14.15 14.45
CA ASP A 413 -10.34 13.84 13.30
C ASP A 413 -9.51 13.41 12.08
N SER A 414 -8.36 14.05 11.83
CA SER A 414 -7.59 13.93 10.58
C SER A 414 -6.14 13.45 10.76
N PHE A 415 -5.73 13.08 11.98
CA PHE A 415 -4.32 12.94 12.42
C PHE A 415 -3.52 14.24 12.34
N TYR A 416 -3.42 14.88 11.19
CA TYR A 416 -2.71 16.14 11.00
C TYR A 416 -3.68 17.33 11.05
N ALA A 417 -3.30 18.40 11.76
CA ALA A 417 -3.97 19.69 11.75
C ALA A 417 -3.09 20.77 11.09
N GLY A 418 -3.72 21.64 10.30
CA GLY A 418 -3.03 22.77 9.63
C GLY A 418 -1.98 22.34 8.61
N GLN A 419 -1.13 23.29 8.21
CA GLN A 419 0.09 23.03 7.44
C GLN A 419 1.26 22.76 8.40
N PRO A 420 2.27 21.97 8.00
CA PRO A 420 3.52 21.88 8.74
C PRO A 420 4.15 23.27 8.93
N ARG A 421 4.94 23.41 9.98
CA ARG A 421 5.73 24.61 10.31
C ARG A 421 7.15 24.22 10.62
N GLU A 422 8.08 25.14 10.41
CA GLU A 422 9.44 25.02 10.92
C GLU A 422 9.45 25.23 12.43
N TYR A 423 10.32 24.53 13.14
CA TYR A 423 10.52 24.68 14.57
C TYR A 423 11.97 25.11 14.84
N GLY A 424 12.14 26.02 15.79
CA GLY A 424 13.44 26.48 16.24
C GLY A 424 13.55 26.47 17.76
N TRP A 425 14.75 26.21 18.26
CA TRP A 425 15.06 26.31 19.68
C TRP A 425 15.11 27.78 20.10
N SER A 426 14.27 28.16 21.08
CA SER A 426 14.19 29.52 21.60
C SER A 426 13.68 29.50 23.03
N GLY A 427 14.32 30.25 23.94
CA GLY A 427 13.89 30.32 25.34
C GLY A 427 13.88 28.96 26.06
N ASN A 428 14.82 28.08 25.72
CA ASN A 428 14.93 26.70 26.24
C ASN A 428 13.73 25.79 25.89
N THR A 429 13.07 26.04 24.76
CA THR A 429 12.00 25.18 24.23
C THR A 429 11.93 25.22 22.70
N TYR A 430 11.23 24.25 22.11
CA TYR A 430 11.00 24.16 20.68
C TYR A 430 9.74 24.92 20.28
N THR A 431 9.91 25.97 19.46
CA THR A 431 8.84 26.91 19.09
C THR A 431 8.53 26.86 17.60
N ALA A 432 7.24 26.83 17.25
CA ALA A 432 6.78 26.85 15.87
C ALA A 432 6.91 28.24 15.24
N GLY A 433 7.54 28.30 14.06
CA GLY A 433 7.79 29.51 13.29
C GLY A 433 6.97 29.56 11.99
N ALA A 434 7.68 29.74 10.88
CA ALA A 434 7.10 29.93 9.56
C ALA A 434 6.39 28.65 9.03
N PRO A 435 5.31 28.78 8.25
CA PRO A 435 4.71 27.67 7.54
C PRO A 435 5.68 27.00 6.56
N PHE A 436 5.68 25.68 6.55
CA PHE A 436 6.47 24.86 5.63
C PHE A 436 5.53 24.25 4.58
N VAL A 437 5.58 24.78 3.36
CA VAL A 437 4.65 24.41 2.28
C VAL A 437 5.06 23.08 1.65
N LEU A 438 4.13 22.13 1.60
CA LEU A 438 4.26 20.85 0.91
C LEU A 438 3.33 20.79 -0.32
N PRO A 439 3.70 20.06 -1.39
CA PRO A 439 2.79 19.76 -2.49
C PRO A 439 1.52 19.05 -2.01
N LYS A 440 0.41 19.25 -2.72
CA LYS A 440 -0.86 18.57 -2.40
C LYS A 440 -0.72 17.05 -2.53
N GLY A 441 -1.13 16.34 -1.48
CA GLY A 441 -1.03 14.87 -1.41
C GLY A 441 0.31 14.36 -0.88
N THR A 442 1.14 15.23 -0.29
CA THR A 442 2.34 14.86 0.47
C THR A 442 2.09 15.08 1.97
N ASP A 443 2.28 14.02 2.76
CA ASP A 443 2.16 14.02 4.22
C ASP A 443 3.51 14.21 4.90
N LEU A 444 3.52 14.64 6.17
CA LEU A 444 4.72 15.04 6.93
C LEU A 444 5.90 14.08 6.83
N TYR A 445 5.66 12.76 6.89
CA TYR A 445 6.71 11.72 6.85
C TYR A 445 6.97 11.11 5.46
N SER A 446 6.18 11.46 4.44
CA SER A 446 6.19 10.76 3.15
C SER A 446 7.28 11.21 2.17
N PHE A 447 7.99 12.30 2.44
CA PHE A 447 8.88 12.98 1.47
C PHE A 447 10.33 13.20 1.91
N VAL A 448 11.22 13.49 0.97
CA VAL A 448 12.55 14.07 1.19
C VAL A 448 12.86 15.12 0.11
N PHE A 449 13.88 15.95 0.33
CA PHE A 449 14.48 16.77 -0.72
C PHE A 449 15.75 16.11 -1.24
N ALA A 450 15.96 16.15 -2.55
CA ALA A 450 17.14 15.64 -3.24
C ALA A 450 17.64 16.68 -4.25
N ASP A 451 18.95 16.91 -4.32
CA ASP A 451 19.54 17.76 -5.36
C ASP A 451 20.06 16.90 -6.52
N PHE A 452 19.35 16.90 -7.65
CA PHE A 452 19.78 16.19 -8.85
C PHE A 452 20.72 17.03 -9.77
N GLY A 453 21.16 18.19 -9.28
CA GLY A 453 22.00 19.14 -10.02
C GLY A 453 21.22 19.97 -11.05
N GLU A 454 19.93 20.21 -10.82
CA GLU A 454 19.04 21.02 -11.67
C GLU A 454 18.91 22.48 -11.16
N GLY A 455 19.75 22.88 -10.19
CA GLY A 455 19.82 24.24 -9.64
C GLY A 455 18.78 24.57 -8.57
N ARG A 456 17.85 23.66 -8.29
CA ARG A 456 16.96 23.64 -7.11
C ARG A 456 16.72 22.19 -6.69
N PRO A 457 16.61 21.90 -5.37
CA PRO A 457 16.27 20.55 -4.93
C PRO A 457 14.84 20.19 -5.34
N ASN A 458 14.67 18.94 -5.77
CA ASN A 458 13.37 18.33 -6.01
C ASN A 458 12.83 17.75 -4.70
N LEU A 459 11.50 17.71 -4.56
CA LEU A 459 10.85 16.92 -3.50
C LEU A 459 10.49 15.55 -4.07
N VAL A 460 10.90 14.49 -3.39
CA VAL A 460 10.56 13.10 -3.72
C VAL A 460 9.70 12.53 -2.61
N SER A 461 8.56 11.93 -2.94
CA SER A 461 7.56 11.47 -1.97
C SER A 461 7.02 10.10 -2.32
N PHE A 462 6.62 9.33 -1.31
CA PHE A 462 5.64 8.27 -1.50
C PHE A 462 4.24 8.84 -1.66
N ASP A 463 3.42 8.17 -2.47
CA ASP A 463 1.97 8.33 -2.47
C ASP A 463 1.26 7.16 -1.77
N SER A 464 -0.08 7.23 -1.70
CA SER A 464 -0.93 6.22 -1.06
C SER A 464 -0.89 4.82 -1.71
N ASP A 465 -0.28 4.68 -2.88
CA ASP A 465 -0.05 3.41 -3.58
C ASP A 465 1.35 2.82 -3.28
N SER A 466 2.14 3.47 -2.43
CA SER A 466 3.57 3.21 -2.21
C SER A 466 4.39 3.33 -3.51
N LYS A 467 4.04 4.31 -4.34
CA LYS A 467 4.79 4.71 -5.54
C LYS A 467 5.59 5.98 -5.25
N LEU A 468 6.74 6.10 -5.90
CA LEU A 468 7.56 7.31 -5.82
C LEU A 468 7.03 8.39 -6.75
N VAL A 469 7.00 9.63 -6.27
CA VAL A 469 6.53 10.81 -6.99
C VAL A 469 7.57 11.90 -6.84
N VAL A 470 7.98 12.52 -7.95
CA VAL A 470 8.96 13.61 -7.96
C VAL A 470 8.26 14.92 -8.33
N TYR A 471 8.56 15.97 -7.56
CA TYR A 471 8.03 17.31 -7.72
C TYR A 471 9.17 18.32 -7.97
N SER A 472 8.87 19.34 -8.78
CA SER A 472 9.65 20.57 -8.87
C SER A 472 8.79 21.72 -8.34
N GLY A 473 9.16 22.26 -7.18
CA GLY A 473 8.23 23.04 -6.36
C GLY A 473 6.98 22.21 -6.01
N GLU A 474 5.80 22.77 -6.24
CA GLU A 474 4.51 22.06 -6.09
C GLU A 474 4.10 21.24 -7.33
N THR A 475 4.84 21.33 -8.44
CA THR A 475 4.45 20.67 -9.70
C THR A 475 4.98 19.24 -9.75
N ARG A 476 4.10 18.25 -9.83
CA ARG A 476 4.49 16.84 -10.07
C ARG A 476 5.08 16.71 -11.47
N ILE A 477 6.35 16.31 -11.56
CA ILE A 477 7.05 16.08 -12.83
C ILE A 477 7.15 14.59 -13.21
N TRP A 478 7.12 13.67 -12.24
CA TRP A 478 7.18 12.23 -12.50
C TRP A 478 6.47 11.40 -11.40
N LYS A 479 6.06 10.17 -11.74
CA LYS A 479 5.55 9.15 -10.82
C LYS A 479 5.97 7.75 -11.30
N SER A 480 6.35 6.86 -10.39
CA SER A 480 6.80 5.51 -10.72
C SER A 480 5.67 4.59 -11.23
N GLU A 481 6.01 3.71 -12.17
CA GLU A 481 5.15 2.59 -12.57
C GLU A 481 5.14 1.49 -11.50
N GLU A 482 6.30 1.19 -10.93
CA GLU A 482 6.48 0.21 -9.87
C GLU A 482 6.10 0.74 -8.48
N ARG A 483 5.80 -0.18 -7.56
CA ARG A 483 5.61 0.09 -6.12
C ARG A 483 6.87 -0.28 -5.34
N TYR A 484 7.22 0.55 -4.38
CA TYR A 484 8.34 0.37 -3.45
C TYR A 484 7.78 0.05 -2.07
N LEU A 485 7.59 -1.24 -1.80
CA LEU A 485 6.87 -1.69 -0.61
C LEU A 485 7.78 -1.64 0.62
N THR A 486 7.72 -0.54 1.35
CA THR A 486 8.36 -0.39 2.67
C THR A 486 7.63 -1.20 3.74
N VAL A 487 8.29 -1.56 4.85
CA VAL A 487 7.54 -1.98 6.05
C VAL A 487 6.91 -0.75 6.67
N GLU A 488 5.64 -0.52 6.33
CA GLU A 488 4.86 0.62 6.79
C GLU A 488 4.60 0.56 8.30
N THR A 489 4.44 1.73 8.92
CA THR A 489 3.91 1.87 10.26
C THR A 489 2.46 2.33 10.17
N VAL A 490 1.56 1.64 10.86
CA VAL A 490 0.14 1.94 10.89
C VAL A 490 -0.25 2.34 12.31
N LEU A 491 -0.70 3.58 12.48
CA LEU A 491 -1.28 4.05 13.74
C LEU A 491 -2.80 4.04 13.64
N THR A 492 -3.46 3.65 14.72
CA THR A 492 -4.91 3.57 14.80
C THR A 492 -5.41 4.48 15.92
N LYS A 493 -6.29 5.43 15.61
CA LYS A 493 -6.95 6.26 16.63
C LYS A 493 -7.77 5.38 17.58
N PRO A 494 -7.84 5.67 18.88
CA PRO A 494 -8.76 4.96 19.77
C PRO A 494 -10.22 5.11 19.30
N LEU A 495 -11.08 4.16 19.69
CA LEU A 495 -12.52 4.38 19.61
C LEU A 495 -12.94 5.40 20.67
N THR A 496 -13.89 6.29 20.34
CA THR A 496 -14.39 7.30 21.27
C THR A 496 -15.92 7.42 21.20
N GLY A 497 -16.55 7.83 22.30
CA GLY A 497 -18.00 8.07 22.34
C GLY A 497 -18.83 6.80 22.12
N THR A 498 -19.92 6.92 21.38
CA THR A 498 -20.84 5.80 21.08
C THR A 498 -20.17 4.65 20.35
N ASP A 499 -19.17 4.91 19.50
CA ASP A 499 -18.49 3.84 18.74
C ASP A 499 -17.66 2.93 19.65
N ALA A 500 -17.10 3.48 20.73
CA ALA A 500 -16.44 2.70 21.77
C ALA A 500 -17.43 1.84 22.57
N ALA A 501 -18.64 2.37 22.83
CA ALA A 501 -19.69 1.65 23.54
C ALA A 501 -20.35 0.55 22.70
N LEU A 502 -20.41 0.72 21.38
CA LEU A 502 -20.99 -0.25 20.43
C LEU A 502 -20.02 -1.37 20.02
N ALA A 503 -18.71 -1.13 20.10
CA ALA A 503 -17.71 -2.11 19.65
C ALA A 503 -17.60 -3.38 20.51
N GLY A 504 -17.91 -3.30 21.81
CA GLY A 504 -17.81 -4.45 22.74
C GLY A 504 -16.46 -5.19 22.66
N ASP A 505 -16.51 -6.53 22.71
CA ASP A 505 -15.32 -7.40 22.71
C ASP A 505 -14.47 -7.30 21.41
N SER A 506 -14.98 -6.69 20.34
CA SER A 506 -14.19 -6.45 19.11
C SER A 506 -12.99 -5.51 19.33
N ALA A 507 -12.96 -4.77 20.44
CA ALA A 507 -11.81 -3.97 20.84
C ALA A 507 -10.56 -4.81 21.18
N GLU A 508 -10.73 -6.03 21.71
CA GLU A 508 -9.58 -6.92 21.98
C GLU A 508 -9.00 -7.53 20.70
N PHE A 509 -9.86 -7.87 19.73
CA PHE A 509 -9.41 -8.35 18.40
C PHE A 509 -8.53 -7.33 17.67
N ASN A 510 -8.80 -6.03 17.83
CA ASN A 510 -7.99 -4.97 17.25
C ASN A 510 -6.63 -4.79 17.96
N LYS A 511 -6.52 -5.07 19.27
CA LYS A 511 -5.23 -5.01 20.00
C LYS A 511 -4.22 -6.08 19.57
N ALA A 512 -4.68 -7.18 18.98
CA ALA A 512 -3.82 -8.32 18.68
C ALA A 512 -2.98 -8.18 17.39
N ASN A 513 -3.21 -7.17 16.55
CA ASN A 513 -2.54 -6.97 15.26
C ASN A 513 -2.64 -8.16 14.27
N ILE A 514 -3.62 -9.06 14.45
CA ILE A 514 -3.72 -10.33 13.70
C ILE A 514 -4.22 -10.13 12.25
N LEU A 515 -4.90 -9.02 11.93
CA LEU A 515 -5.50 -8.78 10.62
C LEU A 515 -5.28 -7.34 10.11
N PRO A 516 -4.52 -7.12 9.02
CA PRO A 516 -4.64 -5.91 8.20
C PRO A 516 -5.86 -6.05 7.28
N GLY A 517 -7.06 -5.77 7.82
CA GLY A 517 -8.33 -5.99 7.12
C GLY A 517 -9.45 -4.99 7.50
N PRO A 518 -10.52 -4.90 6.69
CA PRO A 518 -11.51 -3.80 6.68
C PRO A 518 -12.48 -3.71 7.89
N ILE A 519 -12.16 -4.32 9.03
CA ILE A 519 -12.89 -4.10 10.30
C ILE A 519 -12.52 -2.74 10.91
N MET A 520 -11.33 -2.21 10.60
CA MET A 520 -10.96 -0.84 10.93
C MET A 520 -11.47 0.14 9.88
N ASP A 521 -12.27 1.12 10.33
CA ASP A 521 -12.54 2.35 9.58
C ASP A 521 -11.21 3.00 9.18
N LYS A 522 -11.00 3.15 7.87
CA LYS A 522 -9.77 3.72 7.29
C LYS A 522 -9.56 5.18 7.70
N SER A 523 -10.60 5.93 8.08
CA SER A 523 -10.48 7.29 8.61
C SER A 523 -9.69 7.35 9.94
N ARG A 524 -9.65 6.23 10.65
CA ARG A 524 -8.93 6.07 11.92
C ARG A 524 -7.49 5.59 11.76
N LEU A 525 -7.02 5.37 10.52
CA LEU A 525 -5.67 4.89 10.24
C LEU A 525 -4.76 6.00 9.69
N MET A 526 -3.54 6.08 10.21
CA MET A 526 -2.43 6.81 9.58
C MET A 526 -1.39 5.81 9.14
N ARG A 527 -0.93 5.90 7.88
CA ARG A 527 0.09 5.03 7.33
C ARG A 527 1.34 5.86 7.06
N ILE A 528 2.47 5.43 7.59
CA ILE A 528 3.79 6.02 7.34
C ILE A 528 4.58 4.98 6.53
N ASN A 529 5.02 5.36 5.34
CA ASN A 529 5.99 4.59 4.57
C ASN A 529 7.37 4.63 5.24
N GLY A 530 8.21 3.64 4.96
CA GLY A 530 9.63 3.67 5.34
C GLY A 530 10.39 4.80 4.63
N ARG A 531 11.64 5.02 5.03
CA ARG A 531 12.42 6.17 4.52
C ARG A 531 12.79 6.03 3.04
N ILE A 532 12.78 7.19 2.37
CA ILE A 532 13.60 7.49 1.20
C ILE A 532 14.85 8.18 1.75
N VAL A 533 16.06 7.81 1.31
CA VAL A 533 17.29 8.49 1.75
C VAL A 533 18.03 9.09 0.55
N PRO A 534 18.09 10.42 0.41
CA PRO A 534 18.85 11.10 -0.64
C PRO A 534 20.32 11.18 -0.24
N VAL A 535 21.21 10.79 -1.16
CA VAL A 535 22.65 10.73 -0.91
C VAL A 535 23.47 10.74 -2.19
N ASP A 536 24.43 11.66 -2.29
CA ASP A 536 25.47 11.64 -3.34
C ASP A 536 26.51 10.54 -3.10
N LEU A 537 26.13 9.30 -3.46
CA LEU A 537 27.00 8.12 -3.43
C LEU A 537 28.24 8.27 -4.31
N SER A 538 28.13 9.08 -5.37
CA SER A 538 29.15 9.25 -6.41
C SER A 538 30.15 10.38 -6.15
N ARG A 539 29.92 11.21 -5.13
CA ARG A 539 30.62 12.50 -4.89
C ARG A 539 30.58 13.45 -6.11
N SER A 540 29.49 13.43 -6.87
CA SER A 540 29.29 14.26 -8.07
C SER A 540 28.61 15.61 -7.80
N GLY A 541 28.20 15.86 -6.56
CA GLY A 541 27.30 16.95 -6.19
C GLY A 541 25.83 16.67 -6.50
N LYS A 542 25.46 15.41 -6.75
CA LYS A 542 24.08 14.99 -7.09
C LYS A 542 23.64 13.80 -6.24
N ASP A 543 22.46 13.90 -5.64
CA ASP A 543 21.88 12.83 -4.85
C ASP A 543 21.37 11.67 -5.74
N ASP A 544 21.80 10.46 -5.44
CA ASP A 544 21.05 9.24 -5.72
C ASP A 544 20.02 9.01 -4.58
N LEU A 545 19.00 8.18 -4.80
CA LEU A 545 18.04 7.81 -3.75
C LEU A 545 18.20 6.35 -3.34
N VAL A 546 18.33 6.07 -2.05
CA VAL A 546 18.24 4.72 -1.48
C VAL A 546 16.84 4.47 -0.96
N VAL A 547 16.23 3.36 -1.37
CA VAL A 547 14.84 3.01 -1.04
C VAL A 547 14.72 1.52 -0.70
N ALA A 548 13.91 1.18 0.30
CA ALA A 548 13.56 -0.22 0.61
C ALA A 548 12.49 -0.75 -0.34
N LYS A 549 12.63 -2.00 -0.79
CA LYS A 549 11.66 -2.71 -1.61
C LYS A 549 11.46 -4.13 -1.08
N ASN A 550 10.44 -4.29 -0.24
CA ASN A 550 10.18 -5.58 0.43
C ASN A 550 9.25 -6.47 -0.39
N THR A 551 9.54 -7.77 -0.36
CA THR A 551 8.78 -8.78 -1.09
C THR A 551 7.65 -9.32 -0.20
N PRO A 552 6.37 -9.16 -0.58
CA PRO A 552 5.24 -9.62 0.23
C PRO A 552 5.31 -11.12 0.52
N ALA A 553 4.98 -11.50 1.76
CA ALA A 553 4.86 -12.90 2.16
C ALA A 553 3.54 -13.52 1.69
N SER A 554 2.45 -12.72 1.66
CA SER A 554 1.11 -13.18 1.31
C SER A 554 0.25 -12.06 0.70
N PHE A 555 -0.93 -12.43 0.18
CA PHE A 555 -1.97 -11.49 -0.25
C PHE A 555 -2.55 -10.59 0.87
N PHE A 556 -2.32 -10.93 2.14
CA PHE A 556 -2.73 -10.15 3.31
C PHE A 556 -1.55 -9.44 3.99
N GLY A 557 -0.47 -9.22 3.26
CA GLY A 557 0.72 -8.53 3.78
C GLY A 557 1.67 -9.47 4.53
N GLY A 558 2.47 -8.87 5.40
CA GLY A 558 3.75 -9.42 5.84
C GLY A 558 4.77 -9.45 4.71
N TYR A 559 6.05 -9.62 5.04
CA TYR A 559 7.15 -9.61 4.08
C TYR A 559 8.09 -10.79 4.30
N LYS A 560 8.47 -11.48 3.22
CA LYS A 560 9.33 -12.69 3.25
C LYS A 560 10.81 -12.39 2.96
N GLY A 561 11.11 -11.17 2.54
CA GLY A 561 12.43 -10.70 2.15
C GLY A 561 12.37 -9.23 1.76
N GLY A 562 13.52 -8.63 1.44
CA GLY A 562 13.56 -7.28 0.89
C GLY A 562 14.87 -7.00 0.16
N GLU A 563 14.85 -5.91 -0.58
CA GLU A 563 15.99 -5.37 -1.32
C GLU A 563 16.21 -3.90 -0.91
N LEU A 564 17.45 -3.42 -0.98
CA LEU A 564 17.76 -1.99 -1.02
C LEU A 564 18.02 -1.62 -2.47
N GLU A 565 17.31 -0.63 -3.01
CA GLU A 565 17.42 -0.18 -4.40
C GLU A 565 18.01 1.23 -4.45
N ILE A 566 19.01 1.45 -5.30
CA ILE A 566 19.54 2.78 -5.63
C ILE A 566 18.88 3.27 -6.91
N LEU A 567 18.27 4.44 -6.85
CA LEU A 567 17.63 5.12 -7.96
C LEU A 567 18.38 6.40 -8.31
N THR A 568 18.73 6.57 -9.59
CA THR A 568 19.36 7.79 -10.12
C THR A 568 18.34 8.58 -10.94
N TRP A 569 18.31 9.91 -10.79
CA TRP A 569 17.50 10.77 -11.62
C TRP A 569 18.14 11.03 -12.99
N THR A 570 17.41 10.80 -14.08
CA THR A 570 17.91 10.95 -15.46
C THR A 570 17.60 12.31 -16.09
N GLY A 571 17.03 13.25 -15.34
CA GLY A 571 16.42 14.48 -15.88
C GLY A 571 14.93 14.32 -16.24
N THR A 572 14.41 13.09 -16.27
CA THR A 572 13.00 12.82 -16.62
C THR A 572 12.31 11.74 -15.77
N ARG A 573 13.08 10.80 -15.22
CA ARG A 573 12.58 9.73 -14.35
C ARG A 573 13.67 9.24 -13.39
N LEU A 574 13.24 8.57 -12.32
CA LEU A 574 14.14 7.76 -11.50
C LEU A 574 14.34 6.40 -12.19
N GLU A 575 15.59 5.98 -12.36
CA GLU A 575 15.95 4.66 -12.91
C GLU A 575 16.74 3.85 -11.87
N PRO A 576 16.47 2.53 -11.72
CA PRO A 576 17.27 1.66 -10.87
C PRO A 576 18.70 1.51 -11.42
N ARG A 577 19.68 1.90 -10.62
CA ARG A 577 21.11 1.80 -10.95
C ARG A 577 21.77 0.57 -10.32
N TRP A 578 21.34 0.20 -9.12
CA TRP A 578 21.86 -0.93 -8.35
C TRP A 578 20.82 -1.46 -7.35
N ASN A 579 20.94 -2.71 -6.94
CA ASN A 579 20.20 -3.26 -5.79
C ASN A 579 21.01 -4.26 -4.96
N ALA A 580 20.77 -4.27 -3.65
CA ALA A 580 21.17 -5.33 -2.73
C ALA A 580 20.02 -6.33 -2.66
N LYS A 581 20.16 -7.44 -3.37
CA LYS A 581 19.23 -8.56 -3.31
C LYS A 581 19.56 -9.49 -2.16
N ASP A 582 18.64 -10.42 -1.89
CA ASP A 582 18.83 -11.54 -0.96
C ASP A 582 19.21 -11.13 0.47
N LEU A 583 18.67 -10.00 0.94
CA LEU A 583 18.74 -9.63 2.35
C LEU A 583 18.02 -10.70 3.19
N PRO A 584 18.48 -10.98 4.43
CA PRO A 584 18.00 -12.11 5.26
C PRO A 584 16.54 -12.00 5.73
N GLY A 585 15.84 -10.93 5.34
CA GLY A 585 14.41 -10.71 5.50
C GLY A 585 14.08 -9.26 5.09
N PRO A 586 12.95 -8.70 5.53
CA PRO A 586 12.55 -7.35 5.13
C PRO A 586 13.38 -6.24 5.80
N VAL A 587 13.64 -5.18 5.03
CA VAL A 587 14.23 -3.91 5.47
C VAL A 587 13.16 -3.10 6.22
N LEU A 588 13.41 -2.88 7.50
CA LEU A 588 12.54 -2.16 8.43
C LEU A 588 12.72 -0.64 8.34
N ASP A 589 13.96 -0.17 8.21
CA ASP A 589 14.39 1.24 8.21
C ASP A 589 15.77 1.37 7.54
N ILE A 590 16.17 2.58 7.12
CA ILE A 590 17.43 2.87 6.41
C ILE A 590 18.08 4.15 6.98
N GLN A 591 19.39 4.13 7.20
CA GLN A 591 20.17 5.32 7.52
C GLN A 591 21.41 5.43 6.63
N VAL A 592 21.95 6.64 6.51
CA VAL A 592 23.21 6.91 5.80
C VAL A 592 24.17 7.63 6.74
N LEU A 593 25.43 7.20 6.71
CA LEU A 593 26.53 7.86 7.39
C LEU A 593 27.52 8.44 6.36
N GLY A 594 27.94 9.68 6.60
CA GLY A 594 29.03 10.35 5.87
C GLY A 594 28.59 11.57 5.07
N PRO A 595 29.23 12.72 5.35
CA PRO A 595 29.77 13.59 4.29
C PRO A 595 31.31 13.59 4.28
N ASP A 596 31.94 13.27 5.41
CA ASP A 596 33.33 13.63 5.67
C ASP A 596 34.34 12.51 5.33
N ASN A 597 34.89 12.62 4.11
CA ASN A 597 36.12 11.99 3.59
C ASN A 597 36.23 10.45 3.54
N ALA A 598 35.70 9.68 4.50
CA ALA A 598 35.93 8.24 4.61
C ALA A 598 35.20 7.37 3.56
N GLY A 599 34.05 7.84 3.06
CA GLY A 599 33.16 7.05 2.21
C GLY A 599 31.70 7.35 2.55
N VAL A 600 30.77 6.94 1.69
CA VAL A 600 29.35 6.94 2.00
C VAL A 600 28.97 5.53 2.44
N GLN A 601 28.42 5.39 3.65
CA GLN A 601 27.93 4.12 4.17
C GLN A 601 26.41 4.13 4.27
N VAL A 602 25.76 3.27 3.49
CA VAL A 602 24.33 2.97 3.58
C VAL A 602 24.15 1.84 4.60
N THR A 603 23.25 2.04 5.55
CA THR A 603 22.98 1.11 6.65
C THR A 603 21.50 0.74 6.62
N GLY A 604 21.18 -0.55 6.58
CA GLY A 604 19.81 -1.05 6.61
C GLY A 604 19.54 -1.82 7.90
N LEU A 605 18.39 -1.56 8.54
CA LEU A 605 17.88 -2.38 9.63
C LEU A 605 17.01 -3.49 9.04
N VAL A 606 17.40 -4.76 9.22
CA VAL A 606 16.77 -5.91 8.56
C VAL A 606 16.25 -6.89 9.58
N LYS A 607 14.99 -7.34 9.43
CA LYS A 607 14.42 -8.41 10.24
C LYS A 607 14.89 -9.75 9.71
N VAL A 608 15.47 -10.59 10.57
CA VAL A 608 15.97 -11.92 10.23
C VAL A 608 14.98 -12.96 10.75
N SER A 609 14.49 -13.83 9.86
CA SER A 609 13.62 -14.93 10.25
C SER A 609 14.37 -16.25 10.27
N SER A 610 14.54 -16.83 11.45
CA SER A 610 15.32 -18.05 11.72
C SER A 610 14.50 -19.34 11.62
N GLY A 611 13.28 -19.26 11.07
CA GLY A 611 12.38 -20.41 10.86
C GLY A 611 11.25 -20.53 11.92
N PRO A 612 10.30 -21.46 11.72
CA PRO A 612 8.98 -21.46 12.39
C PRO A 612 9.00 -21.72 13.91
N PHE A 613 10.12 -22.18 14.47
CA PHE A 613 10.28 -22.45 15.90
C PHE A 613 11.26 -21.50 16.60
N SER A 614 11.63 -20.41 15.94
CA SER A 614 12.61 -19.44 16.42
C SER A 614 11.98 -18.07 16.61
N LYS A 615 12.48 -17.28 17.56
CA LYS A 615 12.14 -15.86 17.66
C LYS A 615 12.86 -15.14 16.52
N ASN A 616 12.12 -14.35 15.72
CA ASN A 616 12.73 -13.44 14.75
C ASN A 616 13.70 -12.49 15.47
N THR A 617 14.82 -12.19 14.84
CA THR A 617 15.81 -11.22 15.32
C THR A 617 15.89 -10.03 14.37
N VAL A 618 16.61 -9.00 14.76
CA VAL A 618 16.89 -7.83 13.93
C VAL A 618 18.40 -7.71 13.77
N ARG A 619 18.90 -7.29 12.60
CA ARG A 619 20.32 -7.05 12.35
C ARG A 619 20.51 -5.75 11.57
N VAL A 620 21.63 -5.07 11.82
CA VAL A 620 22.15 -4.03 10.93
C VAL A 620 22.99 -4.67 9.82
N GLU A 621 22.68 -4.33 8.57
CA GLU A 621 23.45 -4.70 7.38
C GLU A 621 24.05 -3.43 6.76
N LYS A 622 25.36 -3.42 6.47
CA LYS A 622 26.12 -2.25 6.01
C LYS A 622 26.61 -2.40 4.57
N PHE A 623 26.60 -1.29 3.84
CA PHE A 623 26.98 -1.22 2.44
C PHE A 623 27.78 0.07 2.19
N GLU A 624 28.91 -0.05 1.51
CA GLU A 624 29.81 1.07 1.19
C GLU A 624 29.74 1.42 -0.29
N GLY A 625 29.66 2.71 -0.62
CA GLY A 625 29.76 3.17 -2.01
C GLY A 625 31.19 3.03 -2.53
N LYS A 626 31.35 2.41 -3.71
CA LYS A 626 32.62 2.29 -4.44
C LYS A 626 32.49 2.80 -5.87
#